data_AF-A0A7C6S787-F1
#
_entry.id   AF-A0A7C6S787-F1
#
_cell.length_a   1.000
_cell.length_b   1.000
_cell.length_c   1.000
_cell.angle_alpha   90.00
_cell.angle_beta   90.00
_cell.angle_gamma   90.00
#
_symmetry.space_group_name_H-M   'P 1'
#
loop_
_entity.id
_entity.type
_entity.pdbx_description
1 polymer ?
#
loop_
_entity_poly.entity_id
_entity_poly.type
_entity_poly.pdbx_seq_one_letter_code
_entity_poly.pdbx_strand_id
1 'polypeptide(L)' 'MKDCFAYKPGSCSALKVKRCEGCWFYKTKDQFEIARFKALERIYSLPPLKRKYIFKTYYSGGEKI' A
#
# COMPACT_ATOMS: atom_id res chain seq x y z
N MET A 1 -14.93 7.20 -7.41
CA MET A 1 -14.83 6.73 -5.99
C MET A 1 -14.92 5.22 -5.85
N LYS A 2 -15.89 4.54 -6.49
CA LYS A 2 -15.96 3.07 -6.52
C LYS A 2 -14.71 2.42 -7.14
N ASP A 3 -14.03 3.14 -8.02
CA ASP A 3 -12.77 2.70 -8.66
C ASP A 3 -11.54 2.85 -7.78
N CYS A 4 -11.68 3.44 -6.58
CA CYS A 4 -10.58 3.59 -5.65
C CYS A 4 -10.13 2.22 -5.12
N PHE A 5 -8.82 1.98 -5.10
CA PHE A 5 -8.25 0.73 -4.58
C PHE A 5 -8.63 0.44 -3.12
N ALA A 6 -8.89 1.50 -2.34
CA ALA A 6 -9.24 1.43 -0.93
C ALA A 6 -10.76 1.44 -0.66
N TYR A 7 -11.59 1.48 -1.70
CA TYR A 7 -13.03 1.50 -1.54
C TYR A 7 -13.55 0.13 -1.07
N LYS A 8 -14.35 0.15 0.00
CA LYS A 8 -15.17 -0.98 0.44
C LYS A 8 -16.62 -0.49 0.59
N PRO A 9 -17.64 -1.31 0.34
CA PRO A 9 -19.01 -0.93 0.65
C PRO A 9 -19.12 -0.46 2.12
N GLY A 10 -19.60 0.76 2.32
CA GLY A 10 -19.73 1.36 3.65
C GLY A 10 -18.44 1.85 4.32
N SER A 11 -17.24 1.61 3.77
CA SER A 11 -15.96 1.94 4.44
C SER A 11 -14.81 2.27 3.49
N CYS A 12 -13.68 2.73 4.05
CA CYS A 12 -12.42 2.92 3.35
C CYS A 12 -11.35 2.09 4.06
N SER A 13 -10.55 1.30 3.34
CA SER A 13 -9.45 0.56 3.96
C SER A 13 -8.22 1.41 4.25
N ALA A 14 -8.08 2.55 3.56
CA ALA A 14 -6.94 3.46 3.74
C ALA A 14 -7.19 4.53 4.81
N LEU A 15 -8.45 4.94 5.02
CA LEU A 15 -8.82 5.98 5.97
C LEU A 15 -9.74 5.41 7.06
N LYS A 16 -9.55 5.87 8.30
CA LYS A 16 -10.48 5.54 9.41
C LYS A 16 -11.88 6.13 9.21
N VAL A 17 -12.01 7.18 8.38
CA VAL A 17 -13.26 7.88 8.10
C VAL A 17 -13.62 7.79 6.61
N LYS A 18 -14.91 7.80 6.30
CA LYS A 18 -15.42 7.73 4.92
C LYS A 18 -15.45 9.12 4.26
N ARG A 19 -14.29 9.80 4.20
CA ARG A 19 -14.11 11.09 3.51
C ARG A 19 -13.33 10.89 2.21
N CYS A 20 -13.96 10.22 1.25
CA CYS A 20 -13.31 9.90 -0.02
C CYS A 20 -13.43 11.02 -1.07
N GLU A 21 -14.31 12.00 -0.84
CA GLU A 21 -14.41 13.21 -1.65
C GLU A 21 -13.17 14.10 -1.41
N GLY A 22 -12.46 14.50 -2.48
CA GLY A 22 -11.20 15.25 -2.37
C GLY A 22 -10.04 14.50 -1.70
N CYS A 23 -10.12 13.18 -1.55
CA CYS A 23 -9.12 12.39 -0.83
C CYS A 23 -7.75 12.38 -1.53
N TRP A 24 -6.71 12.87 -0.85
CA TRP A 24 -5.33 12.84 -1.35
C TRP A 24 -4.76 11.43 -1.55
N PHE A 25 -5.36 10.42 -0.90
CA PHE A 25 -5.00 9.02 -1.10
C PHE A 25 -5.75 8.36 -2.27
N TYR A 26 -6.61 9.10 -2.98
CA TYR A 26 -7.35 8.54 -4.10
C TYR A 26 -6.41 8.02 -5.19
N LYS A 27 -6.56 6.74 -5.53
CA LYS A 27 -5.92 6.08 -6.69
C LYS A 27 -6.87 5.04 -7.25
N THR A 28 -6.90 4.88 -8.56
CA THR A 28 -7.57 3.72 -9.16
C THR A 28 -6.83 2.44 -8.79
N LYS A 29 -7.48 1.27 -8.95
CA LYS A 29 -6.83 -0.04 -8.76
C LYS A 29 -5.55 -0.16 -9.61
N ASP A 30 -5.62 0.21 -10.88
CA ASP A 30 -4.47 0.12 -11.80
C ASP A 30 -3.33 1.06 -11.38
N GLN A 31 -3.65 2.31 -11.01
CA GLN A 31 -2.64 3.25 -10.50
C GLN A 31 -1.98 2.75 -9.23
N PHE A 32 -2.74 2.10 -8.35
CA PHE A 32 -2.22 1.49 -7.13
C PHE A 32 -1.28 0.33 -7.44
N GLU A 33 -1.66 -0.59 -8.31
CA GLU A 33 -0.82 -1.74 -8.68
C GLU A 33 0.46 -1.31 -9.42
N ILE A 34 0.40 -0.31 -10.31
CA ILE A 34 1.59 0.27 -10.95
C ILE A 34 2.52 0.88 -9.90
N ALA A 35 1.99 1.66 -8.96
CA ALA A 35 2.79 2.26 -7.90
C ALA A 35 3.41 1.19 -6.98
N ARG A 36 2.65 0.14 -6.67
CA ARG A 36 3.10 -1.00 -5.88
C ARG A 36 4.22 -1.77 -6.58
N PHE A 37 4.10 -2.00 -7.88
CA PHE A 37 5.14 -2.64 -8.68
C PHE A 37 6.44 -1.84 -8.65
N LYS A 38 6.38 -0.52 -8.91
CA LYS A 38 7.55 0.36 -8.83
C LYS A 38 8.21 0.36 -7.45
N ALA A 39 7.41 0.34 -6.39
CA ALA A 39 7.92 0.25 -5.02
C ALA A 39 8.64 -1.08 -4.77
N LEU A 40 8.09 -2.20 -5.26
CA LEU A 40 8.72 -3.51 -5.17
C LEU A 40 10.03 -3.56 -5.97
N GLU A 41 10.06 -3.06 -7.21
CA GLU A 41 11.30 -2.96 -8.00
C GLU A 41 12.39 -2.21 -7.23
N ARG A 42 12.03 -1.08 -6.61
CA ARG A 42 12.97 -0.32 -5.77
C ARG A 42 13.46 -1.14 -4.59
N ILE A 43 12.58 -1.85 -3.88
CA ILE A 43 12.96 -2.72 -2.76
C ILE A 43 13.90 -3.84 -3.23
N TYR A 44 13.63 -4.46 -4.38
CA TYR A 44 14.46 -5.53 -4.94
C TYR A 44 15.84 -5.03 -5.39
N SER A 45 15.95 -3.76 -5.79
CA SER A 45 17.23 -3.11 -6.13
C SER A 45 18.13 -2.82 -4.92
N LEU A 46 17.64 -2.96 -3.69
CA LEU A 46 18.42 -2.71 -2.48
C LEU A 46 19.36 -3.88 -2.15
N PRO A 47 20.46 -3.62 -1.41
CA PRO A 47 21.34 -4.67 -0.92
C PRO A 47 20.58 -5.75 -0.12
N PRO A 48 21.02 -7.02 -0.16
CA PRO A 48 20.28 -8.15 0.43
C PRO A 48 19.89 -7.96 1.89
N LEU A 49 20.77 -7.38 2.72
CA LEU A 49 20.49 -7.11 4.13
C LEU A 49 19.35 -6.08 4.31
N LYS A 50 19.37 -4.98 3.56
CA LYS A 50 18.31 -3.95 3.61
C LYS A 50 16.98 -4.51 3.12
N ARG A 51 17.02 -5.28 2.03
CA ARG A 51 15.84 -5.96 1.48
C ARG A 51 15.24 -6.93 2.49
N LYS A 52 16.06 -7.79 3.11
CA LYS A 52 15.63 -8.75 4.14
C LYS A 52 15.01 -8.04 5.35
N TYR A 53 15.60 -6.94 5.80
CA TYR A 53 15.05 -6.12 6.88
C TYR A 53 13.65 -5.58 6.52
N ILE A 54 13.49 -4.98 5.35
CA ILE A 54 12.19 -4.44 4.88
C ILE A 54 11.12 -5.54 4.80
N PHE A 55 11.45 -6.71 4.22
CA PHE A 55 10.52 -7.83 4.17
C PHE A 55 10.15 -8.33 5.56
N LYS A 56 11.12 -8.41 6.49
CA LYS A 56 10.88 -8.77 7.89
C LYS A 56 9.89 -7.80 8.56
N THR A 57 10.17 -6.50 8.49
CA THR A 57 9.38 -5.48 9.18
C THR A 57 7.97 -5.31 8.63
N TYR A 58 7.80 -5.33 7.30
CA TYR A 58 6.54 -4.89 6.67
C TYR A 58 5.73 -6.01 6.00
N TYR A 59 6.34 -7.16 5.65
CA TYR A 59 5.70 -8.20 4.84
C TYR A 59 5.63 -9.57 5.53
N SER A 60 6.38 -9.79 6.60
CA SER A 60 6.43 -11.09 7.30
C SER A 60 5.31 -11.28 8.34
N GLY A 61 4.32 -10.39 8.37
CA GLY A 61 3.20 -10.53 9.30
C GLY A 61 3.61 -10.42 10.77
N GLY A 62 4.25 -9.31 11.14
CA GLY A 62 4.30 -8.83 12.53
C GLY A 62 4.91 -9.77 13.57
N GLU A 63 6.24 -9.87 13.61
CA GLU A 63 6.89 -10.06 14.91
C GLU A 63 6.78 -8.72 15.65
N LYS A 64 5.76 -8.61 16.49
CA LYS A 64 5.69 -7.59 17.55
C LYS A 64 6.94 -7.78 18.40
N ILE A 65 7.83 -6.79 18.37
CA ILE A 65 8.86 -6.59 19.40
C ILE A 65 8.28 -5.64 20.43
#